data_AF-A0AAP4Y628-F1
#
_entry.id   AF-A0AAP4Y628-F1
#
_cell.length_a   1.000
_cell.length_b   1.000
_cell.length_c   1.000
_cell.angle_alpha   90.00
_cell.angle_beta   90.00
_cell.angle_gamma   90.00
#
_symmetry.space_group_name_H-M   'P 1'
#
loop_
_entity.id
_entity.type
_entity.pdbx_description
1 polymer ?
#
loop_
_entity_poly.entity_id
_entity_poly.type
_entity_poly.pdbx_seq_one_letter_code
_entity_poly.pdbx_strand_id
1 'polypeptide(L)'
;MDVKLTGTVKQVLEEQTGEGRNGPWRKQEFILETEGDYPKEVCIVQWGEKIEELGVKEGERLTVHVDIQSREYGGRWYTDVKAWR
;
A
#
# COMPACT_ATOMS: atom_id res chain seq x y z
N MET A 1 -15.83 5.12 0.28
CA MET A 1 -15.30 6.33 -0.39
C MET A 1 -14.21 5.85 -1.31
N ASP A 2 -14.20 6.27 -2.58
CA ASP A 2 -13.16 5.88 -3.54
C ASP A 2 -12.02 6.90 -3.43
N VAL A 3 -10.97 6.57 -2.69
CA VAL A 3 -9.77 7.42 -2.57
C VAL A 3 -8.76 6.96 -3.61
N LYS A 4 -8.27 7.91 -4.43
CA LYS A 4 -7.27 7.65 -5.46
C LYS A 4 -6.00 8.43 -5.12
N LEU A 5 -4.86 7.76 -5.21
CA LEU A 5 -3.55 8.40 -5.10
C LEU A 5 -2.81 8.22 -6.41
N THR A 6 -2.32 9.31 -6.97
CA THR A 6 -1.50 9.32 -8.17
C THR A 6 -0.10 9.78 -7.82
N GLY A 7 0.90 9.05 -8.29
CA GLY A 7 2.28 9.31 -7.93
C GLY A 7 3.28 8.39 -8.61
N THR A 8 4.54 8.56 -8.25
CA THR A 8 5.65 7.72 -8.70
C THR A 8 6.07 6.79 -7.58
N VAL A 9 6.24 5.52 -7.89
CA VAL A 9 6.72 4.51 -6.93
C VAL A 9 8.19 4.77 -6.66
N LYS A 10 8.50 5.15 -5.44
CA LYS A 10 9.86 5.46 -5.00
C LYS A 10 10.63 4.21 -4.60
N GLN A 11 9.95 3.28 -3.95
CA GLN A 11 10.54 2.06 -3.43
C GLN A 11 9.48 0.96 -3.32
N VAL A 12 9.84 -0.27 -3.68
CA VAL A 12 9.03 -1.46 -3.38
C VAL A 12 9.73 -2.22 -2.26
N LEU A 13 9.05 -2.39 -1.13
CA LEU A 13 9.60 -3.07 0.03
C LEU A 13 9.53 -4.60 -0.16
N GLU A 14 10.35 -5.31 0.62
CA GLU A 14 10.39 -6.77 0.61
C GLU A 14 9.02 -7.36 0.93
N GLU A 15 8.62 -8.38 0.17
CA GLU A 15 7.39 -9.10 0.44
C GLU A 15 7.50 -9.87 1.76
N GLN A 16 6.52 -9.67 2.63
CA GLN A 16 6.35 -10.39 3.87
C GLN A 16 5.36 -11.52 3.67
N THR A 17 5.71 -12.71 4.14
CA THR A 17 4.85 -13.88 4.10
C THR A 17 4.75 -14.52 5.47
N GLY A 18 3.68 -15.25 5.73
CA GLY A 18 3.52 -15.97 6.98
C GLY A 18 2.31 -16.89 6.99
N GLU A 19 2.15 -17.64 8.08
CA GLU A 19 1.00 -18.52 8.30
C GLU A 19 0.05 -17.85 9.30
N GLY A 20 -1.19 -17.63 8.86
CA GLY A 20 -2.26 -17.08 9.68
C GLY A 20 -3.33 -18.12 10.00
N ARG A 21 -4.25 -17.77 10.89
CA ARG A 21 -5.40 -18.61 11.25
C ARG A 21 -6.27 -19.01 10.04
N ASN A 22 -6.25 -18.20 8.98
CA ASN A 22 -7.02 -18.40 7.75
C ASN A 22 -6.17 -18.94 6.59
N GLY A 23 -4.94 -19.41 6.85
CA GLY A 23 -4.01 -19.89 5.83
C GLY A 23 -2.81 -18.96 5.60
N PRO A 24 -1.98 -19.27 4.60
CA PRO A 24 -0.82 -18.46 4.26
C PRO A 24 -1.25 -17.08 3.78
N TRP A 25 -0.56 -16.05 4.25
CA TRP A 25 -0.77 -14.67 3.81
C TRP A 25 0.51 -14.11 3.22
N ARG A 26 0.33 -13.18 2.29
CA ARG A 26 1.39 -12.43 1.64
C ARG A 26 1.02 -10.96 1.68
N LYS A 27 1.98 -10.12 2.05
CA LYS A 27 1.84 -8.67 2.17
C LYS A 27 3.06 -8.04 1.53
N GLN A 28 2.85 -7.07 0.67
CA GLN A 28 3.93 -6.23 0.18
C GLN A 28 3.55 -4.77 0.34
N GLU A 29 4.56 -3.93 0.53
CA GLU A 29 4.39 -2.51 0.74
C GLU A 29 5.22 -1.77 -0.31
N PHE A 30 4.74 -0.61 -0.75
CA PHE A 30 5.52 0.28 -1.60
C PHE A 30 5.30 1.73 -1.18
N ILE A 31 6.32 2.54 -1.40
CA ILE A 31 6.30 3.97 -1.13
C ILE A 31 5.91 4.69 -2.41
N LEU A 32 4.75 5.35 -2.40
CA LEU A 32 4.29 6.21 -3.47
C LEU A 32 4.61 7.66 -3.13
N GLU A 33 5.36 8.34 -3.97
CA GLU A 33 5.57 9.78 -3.90
C GLU A 33 4.45 10.49 -4.67
N THR A 34 3.58 11.21 -3.97
CA THR A 34 2.43 11.89 -4.57
C THR A 34 2.86 13.05 -5.46
N GLU A 35 2.04 13.38 -6.44
CA GLU A 35 2.27 14.54 -7.30
C GLU A 35 1.88 15.87 -6.63
N GLY A 36 2.44 16.98 -7.13
CA GLY A 36 2.14 18.34 -6.70
C GLY A 36 3.36 19.09 -6.18
N ASP A 37 3.15 20.34 -5.75
CA ASP A 37 4.23 21.22 -5.28
C ASP A 37 4.89 20.76 -3.98
N TYR A 38 4.23 19.87 -3.24
CA TYR A 38 4.71 19.30 -1.98
C TYR A 38 4.50 17.79 -1.96
N PRO A 39 5.33 17.03 -2.70
CA PRO A 39 5.21 15.58 -2.77
C PRO A 39 5.28 14.96 -1.37
N LYS A 40 4.40 13.98 -1.13
CA LYS A 40 4.34 13.21 0.11
C LYS A 40 4.63 11.76 -0.20
N GLU A 41 5.47 11.16 0.63
CA GLU A 41 5.69 9.72 0.60
C GLU A 41 4.57 9.04 1.39
N VAL A 42 3.84 8.18 0.72
CA VAL A 42 2.74 7.40 1.29
C VAL A 42 3.11 5.93 1.20
N CYS A 43 3.14 5.25 2.34
CA CYS A 43 3.29 3.79 2.38
C CYS A 43 1.95 3.14 2.07
N ILE A 44 1.92 2.34 1.01
CA ILE A 44 0.72 1.66 0.51
C ILE A 44 0.91 0.16 0.62
N VAL A 45 -0.10 -0.53 1.15
CA VAL A 45 -0.08 -1.96 1.44
C VAL A 45 -0.91 -2.72 0.40
N GLN A 46 -0.35 -3.79 -0.15
CA GLN A 46 -1.02 -4.75 -1.02
C GLN A 46 -0.97 -6.15 -0.40
N TRP A 47 -2.03 -6.93 -0.59
CA TRP A 47 -2.24 -8.23 0.06
C TRP A 47 -2.56 -9.33 -0.95
N GLY A 48 -1.97 -10.51 -0.74
CA GLY A 48 -2.27 -11.71 -1.52
C GLY A 48 -2.11 -11.49 -3.02
N GLU A 49 -3.10 -11.96 -3.79
CA GLU A 49 -3.11 -11.91 -5.26
C GLU A 49 -3.01 -10.49 -5.85
N LYS A 50 -3.33 -9.45 -5.06
CA LYS A 50 -3.19 -8.05 -5.49
C LYS A 50 -1.74 -7.66 -5.75
N ILE A 51 -0.79 -8.36 -5.12
CA ILE A 51 0.64 -8.12 -5.32
C ILE A 51 1.01 -8.38 -6.79
N GLU A 52 0.57 -9.52 -7.33
CA GLU A 52 0.80 -9.87 -8.73
C GLU A 52 -0.07 -9.07 -9.70
N GLU A 53 -1.34 -8.84 -9.35
CA GLU A 53 -2.26 -8.09 -10.21
C GLU A 53 -1.80 -6.66 -10.47
N LEU A 54 -1.32 -5.98 -9.42
CA LEU A 54 -0.84 -4.60 -9.53
C LEU A 54 0.57 -4.56 -10.11
N GLY A 55 1.41 -5.57 -9.85
CA GLY A 55 2.71 -5.74 -10.49
C GLY A 55 3.65 -4.52 -10.35
N VAL A 56 3.52 -3.79 -9.24
CA VAL A 56 4.13 -2.48 -9.00
C VAL A 56 5.65 -2.53 -9.10
N LYS A 57 6.23 -1.58 -9.84
CA LYS A 57 7.69 -1.46 -10.01
C LYS A 57 8.20 -0.10 -9.56
N GLU A 58 9.43 -0.08 -9.04
CA GLU A 58 10.13 1.16 -8.72
C GLU A 58 10.30 2.04 -9.97
N GLY A 59 10.09 3.35 -9.81
CA GLY A 59 10.13 4.34 -10.87
C GLY A 59 8.86 4.42 -11.74
N GLU A 60 7.89 3.52 -11.55
CA GLU A 60 6.64 3.56 -12.30
C GLU A 60 5.71 4.67 -11.76
N ARG A 61 5.03 5.36 -12.68
CA ARG A 61 3.97 6.32 -12.35
C ARG A 61 2.62 5.63 -12.47
N LEU A 62 1.86 5.60 -11.38
CA LEU A 62 0.57 4.91 -11.32
C LEU A 62 -0.50 5.70 -10.56
N THR A 63 -1.75 5.33 -10.77
CA THR A 63 -2.88 5.75 -9.93
C THR A 63 -3.44 4.53 -9.23
N VAL A 64 -3.37 4.52 -7.91
CA VAL A 64 -3.85 3.43 -7.07
C VAL A 64 -5.12 3.85 -6.34
N HIS A 65 -6.10 2.95 -6.35
CA HIS A 65 -7.30 3.07 -5.54
C HIS A 65 -7.05 2.43 -4.18
N VAL A 66 -7.29 3.22 -3.14
CA VAL A 66 -6.96 2.85 -1.77
C VAL A 66 -8.15 2.93 -0.85
N ASP A 67 -8.17 2.02 0.12
CA ASP A 67 -8.97 2.13 1.32
C ASP A 67 -8.09 2.62 2.47
N ILE A 68 -8.51 3.71 3.11
CA ILE A 68 -7.83 4.27 4.28
C ILE A 68 -8.62 3.87 5.51
N GLN A 69 -7.95 3.18 6.44
CA GLN A 69 -8.53 2.80 7.72
C GLN A 69 -7.56 3.12 8.84
N SER A 70 -8.09 3.49 10.00
CA SER A 70 -7.30 3.65 11.20
C SER A 70 -7.70 2.60 12.22
N ARG A 71 -6.71 1.98 12.85
CA ARG A 71 -6.89 1.02 13.95
C ARG A 71 -6.24 1.56 15.20
N GLU A 72 -6.95 1.41 16.30
CA GLU A 72 -6.45 1.74 17.64
C GLU A 72 -5.74 0.52 18.23
N TYR A 73 -4.54 0.74 18.74
CA TYR A 73 -3.75 -0.27 19.44
C TYR A 73 -2.99 0.37 20.60
N GLY A 74 -3.41 0.08 21.83
CA GLY A 74 -2.74 0.54 23.06
C GLY A 74 -2.81 2.05 23.27
N GLY A 75 -3.93 2.67 22.94
CA GLY A 75 -4.18 4.12 22.97
C GLY A 75 -3.58 4.89 21.80
N ARG A 76 -2.92 4.22 20.85
CA ARG A 76 -2.31 4.83 19.65
C ARG A 76 -3.10 4.45 18.42
N TRP A 77 -3.22 5.39 17.48
CA TRP A 77 -3.90 5.18 16.22
C TRP A 77 -2.88 5.00 15.10
N TYR A 78 -3.09 3.97 14.30
CA TYR A 78 -2.26 3.63 13.15
C TYR A 78 -3.14 3.64 11.91
N THR A 79 -2.71 4.33 10.87
CA THR A 79 -3.43 4.42 9.60
C THR A 79 -2.80 3.48 8.59
N ASP A 80 -3.62 2.60 8.04
CA ASP A 80 -3.25 1.70 6.95
C ASP A 80 -3.90 2.21 5.65
N VAL A 81 -3.08 2.35 4.61
CA VAL A 81 -3.52 2.70 3.25
C VAL A 81 -3.41 1.44 2.40
N LYS A 82 -4.54 0.81 2.10
CA LYS A 82 -4.58 -0.49 1.41
C LYS A 82 -4.98 -0.33 -0.05
N ALA A 83 -4.13 -0.79 -0.96
CA ALA A 83 -4.45 -0.86 -2.39
C ALA A 83 -5.42 -2.02 -2.68
N TRP A 84 -6.42 -1.76 -3.51
CA TRP A 84 -7.33 -2.80 -4.02
C TRP A 84 -7.46 -2.78 -5.54
N ARG A 85 -7.08 -1.69 -6.21
CA ARG A 85 -7.10 -1.54 -7.66
C ARG A 85 -6.04 -0.55 -8.15
#